data_AF-A0A8V8TRD3-F1
#
_entry.id   AF-A0A8V8TRD3-F1
#
_cell.length_a   1.000
_cell.length_b   1.000
_cell.length_c   1.000
_cell.angle_alpha   90.00
_cell.angle_beta   90.00
_cell.angle_gamma   90.00
#
_symmetry.space_group_name_H-M   'P 1'
#
loop_
_entity.id
_entity.type
_entity.pdbx_description
1 polymer ?
#
loop_
_entity_poly.entity_id
_entity_poly.type
_entity_poly.pdbx_seq_one_letter_code
_entity_poly.pdbx_strand_id
1 'polypeptide(L)' 'MVVGQLKADEDPIMGFHQMFLLKNINDAWVCTNDMFRLALHNFG' A
#
# COMPACT_ATOMS: atom_id res chain seq x y z
N MET A 1 3.90 1.75 -7.26
CA MET A 1 3.99 2.21 -5.86
C MET A 1 2.81 3.12 -5.61
N VAL A 2 2.03 2.84 -4.57
CA VAL A 2 0.90 3.66 -4.13
C VAL A 2 1.36 4.40 -2.89
N VAL A 3 1.16 5.72 -2.89
CA VAL A 3 1.36 6.57 -1.72
C VAL A 3 0.03 7.23 -1.44
N GLY A 4 -0.40 7.24 -0.19
CA GLY A 4 -1.69 7.78 0.15
C GLY A 4 -1.87 8.01 1.64
N GLN A 5 -3.10 8.35 2.00
CA GLN A 5 -3.55 8.51 3.36
C GLN A 5 -4.60 7.44 3.67
N LEU A 6 -4.49 6.81 4.83
CA LEU A 6 -5.37 5.76 5.34
C LEU A 6 -6.11 6.29 6.56
N LYS A 7 -7.43 6.14 6.56
CA LYS A 7 -8.30 6.29 7.74
C LYS A 7 -8.90 4.92 8.04
N ALA A 8 -8.64 4.40 9.24
CA ALA A 8 -9.22 3.18 9.75
C ALA A 8 -9.91 3.49 11.08
N ASP A 9 -11.16 3.05 11.24
CA ASP A 9 -11.97 3.26 12.44
C ASP A 9 -11.88 4.71 12.98
N GLU A 10 -11.57 4.85 14.27
CA GLU A 10 -11.40 6.13 14.95
C GLU A 10 -9.94 6.63 14.96
N ASP A 11 -9.00 5.91 14.35
CA ASP A 11 -7.58 6.29 14.33
C ASP A 11 -7.36 7.59 13.52
N PRO A 12 -6.33 8.39 13.84
CA PRO A 12 -5.95 9.53 13.01
C PRO A 12 -5.69 9.11 11.55
N ILE A 13 -5.83 10.04 10.61
CA ILE A 13 -5.42 9.81 9.22
C ILE A 13 -3.90 9.63 9.19
N MET A 14 -3.43 8.51 8.66
CA MET A 14 -2.00 8.16 8.58
C MET A 14 -1.54 8.06 7.14
N GLY A 15 -0.31 8.51 6.84
CA GLY A 15 0.30 8.25 5.54
C GLY A 15 0.62 6.77 5.36
N PHE A 16 0.65 6.27 4.13
CA PHE A 16 1.12 4.92 3.82
C PHE A 16 1.84 4.83 2.48
N HIS A 17 2.71 3.83 2.37
CA HIS A 17 3.32 3.37 1.12
C HIS A 17 2.94 1.91 0.89
N GLN A 18 2.41 1.59 -0.30
CA GLN A 18 2.08 0.23 -0.70
C GLN A 18 2.74 -0.13 -2.04
N MET A 19 3.30 -1.33 -2.13
CA MET A 19 3.91 -1.85 -3.35
C MET A 19 3.27 -3.17 -3.74
N PHE A 20 2.86 -3.25 -5.01
CA PHE A 20 2.34 -4.47 -5.61
C PHE A 20 3.35 -5.00 -6.62
N LEU A 21 3.69 -6.29 -6.51
CA LEU A 21 4.32 -7.03 -7.59
C LEU A 21 3.22 -7.80 -8.33
N LEU A 22 2.99 -7.42 -9.58
CA LEU A 22 2.01 -8.09 -10.43
C LEU A 22 2.74 -9.03 -11.40
N LYS A 23 2.23 -10.25 -11.53
CA LYS A 23 2.67 -11.21 -12.55
C LYS A 23 1.53 -11.45 -13.53
N ASN A 24 1.81 -11.30 -14.82
CA ASN A 24 0.87 -11.71 -15.85
C ASN A 24 0.89 -13.24 -16.01
N ILE A 25 -0.26 -13.87 -15.88
CA ILE A 25 -0.47 -15.33 -16.02
C ILE A 25 -1.79 -15.53 -16.77
N ASN A 26 -1.75 -16.21 -17.92
CA ASN A 26 -2.93 -16.55 -18.72
C ASN A 26 -3.86 -15.35 -18.97
N ASP A 27 -3.29 -14.24 -19.46
CA ASP A 27 -3.99 -12.97 -19.72
C ASP A 27 -4.64 -12.30 -18.49
N ALA A 28 -4.29 -12.75 -17.28
CA ALA A 28 -4.69 -12.12 -16.03
C ALA A 28 -3.47 -11.55 -15.27
N TRP A 29 -3.68 -10.45 -14.55
CA TRP A 29 -2.69 -9.90 -13.62
C TRP A 29 -2.95 -10.42 -12.22
N VAL A 30 -1.99 -11.18 -11.68
CA VAL A 30 -2.05 -11.72 -10.31
C VAL A 30 -1.09 -10.92 -9.44
N CYS A 31 -1.57 -10.43 -8.29
CA CYS A 31 -0.72 -9.85 -7.28
C CYS A 31 0.03 -10.95 -6.53
N THR A 32 1.33 -11.06 -6.78
CA THR A 32 2.20 -12.08 -6.17
C THR A 32 2.90 -11.57 -4.91
N ASN A 33 3.05 -10.26 -4.77
CA ASN A 33 3.53 -9.63 -3.56
C ASN A 33 2.77 -8.34 -3.29
N ASP A 34 2.33 -8.17 -2.05
CA ASP A 34 1.76 -6.94 -1.53
C ASP A 34 2.53 -6.54 -0.28
N MET A 35 3.25 -5.41 -0.35
CA MET A 35 3.95 -4.84 0.78
C MET A 35 3.31 -3.52 1.17
N PHE A 36 2.70 -3.49 2.35
CA PHE A 36 2.12 -2.30 2.96
C PHE A 36 2.99 -1.79 4.12
N ARG A 37 3.23 -0.47 4.16
CA ARG A 37 3.95 0.20 5.23
C ARG A 37 3.21 1.47 5.66
N LEU A 38 2.84 1.53 6.93
CA LEU A 38 2.28 2.74 7.54
C LEU A 38 3.41 3.75 7.82
N ALA A 39 3.24 5.00 7.41
CA ALA A 39 4.17 6.09 7.68
C ALA A 39 3.92 6.64 9.09
N LEU A 40 4.38 5.89 10.10
CA LEU A 40 4.23 6.25 11.52
C LEU A 40 4.97 7.53 11.91
N HIS A 41 6.11 7.77 11.27
CA HIS A 41 6.89 8.99 11.42
C HIS A 41 6.88 9.70 10.09
N ASN A 42 6.22 10.86 10.04
CA ASN A 42 6.42 11.78 8.94
C ASN A 42 7.88 12.24 9.02
N PHE A 43 8.73 11.76 8.11
CA PHE A 43 9.99 12.44 7.83
C PHE A 43 9.61 13.75 7.14
N GLY A 44 9.36 14.78 7.94
CA GLY A 44 9.29 16.17 7.50
C GLY A 44 10.67 16.70 7.15
#